data_AF-K9KET4-F1
#
_entry.id   AF-K9KET4-F1
#
_cell.length_a   1.000
_cell.length_b   1.000
_cell.length_c   1.000
_cell.angle_alpha   90.00
_cell.angle_beta   90.00
_cell.angle_gamma   90.00
#
_symmetry.space_group_name_H-M   'P 1'
#
loop_
_entity.id
_entity.type
_entity.pdbx_description
1 polymer ?
#
loop_
_entity_poly.entity_id
_entity_poly.type
_entity_poly.pdbx_seq_one_letter_code
_entity_poly.pdbx_strand_id
1 'polypeptide(L)'
;EVRRIENYRVEGMEIYSTTLWHLQKDVALSVLSKDLTDMDKNSPEAWCAAGNCFSLQREHDIAIKFFQRAIQVDPNYAYAYTLLGHEFVLTEELDKALACFRNAIRVNPRHYNAWYGLGMIYYKQEKFSLAEMHFQKALDINPQSSVLLCHIGVVQHALKKSEKALDTLNKAIVIDPKNPLCKFHRASVLFANEKYKSALQELEELKQIVPKESLVYFLIGKVYKKLGQTHLALMNFSWAMDLDPKGANNQIKEAIDKRYLPDDEEPITQEEQIMGTDESQESSMTDADDTQLHAAESDEF
;
A
#
# COMPACT_ATOMS: atom_id res chain seq x y z
N GLU A 1 -23.31 -5.10 -21.11
CA GLU A 1 -24.70 -5.57 -21.24
C GLU A 1 -25.76 -4.61 -20.67
N VAL A 2 -25.85 -4.40 -19.36
CA VAL A 2 -26.97 -3.64 -18.75
C VAL A 2 -27.17 -2.25 -19.36
N ARG A 3 -26.12 -1.44 -19.45
CA ARG A 3 -26.17 -0.07 -20.02
C ARG A 3 -26.45 0.01 -21.51
N ARG A 4 -26.38 -1.10 -22.25
CA ARG A 4 -26.76 -1.17 -23.67
C ARG A 4 -28.24 -1.50 -23.85
N ILE A 5 -28.83 -2.15 -22.85
CA ILE A 5 -30.23 -2.62 -22.86
C ILE A 5 -31.12 -1.57 -22.18
N GLU A 6 -30.68 -1.05 -21.04
CA GLU A 6 -31.39 -0.05 -20.24
C GLU A 6 -30.52 1.19 -20.03
N ASN A 7 -30.52 2.09 -21.02
CA ASN A 7 -29.68 3.29 -20.97
C ASN A 7 -30.10 4.24 -19.82
N TYR A 8 -31.36 4.21 -19.39
CA TYR A 8 -31.92 5.07 -18.34
C TYR A 8 -31.70 4.55 -16.91
N ARG A 9 -31.20 3.32 -16.75
CA ARG A 9 -30.99 2.74 -15.43
C ARG A 9 -29.76 3.34 -14.76
N VAL A 10 -29.97 4.00 -13.62
CA VAL A 10 -28.94 4.55 -12.74
C VAL A 10 -28.64 3.64 -11.54
N GLU A 11 -29.61 2.84 -11.11
CA GLU A 11 -29.50 1.91 -9.99
C GLU A 11 -28.38 0.86 -10.20
N GLY A 12 -27.47 0.77 -9.23
CA GLY A 12 -26.33 -0.16 -9.22
C GLY A 12 -25.10 0.34 -9.99
N MET A 13 -25.14 1.57 -10.51
CA MET A 13 -24.01 2.13 -11.27
C MET A 13 -22.85 2.55 -10.38
N GLU A 14 -23.05 2.73 -9.07
CA GLU A 14 -21.98 2.91 -8.09
C GLU A 14 -21.08 1.68 -8.03
N ILE A 15 -21.63 0.47 -8.00
CA ILE A 15 -20.85 -0.78 -8.00
C ILE A 15 -20.12 -0.93 -9.33
N TYR A 16 -20.78 -0.61 -10.45
CA TYR A 16 -20.15 -0.63 -11.77
C TYR A 16 -19.00 0.39 -11.85
N SER A 17 -19.19 1.59 -11.32
CA SER A 17 -18.15 2.63 -11.27
C SER A 17 -16.95 2.20 -10.42
N THR A 18 -17.18 1.58 -9.26
CA THR A 18 -16.11 0.99 -8.44
C THR A 18 -15.40 -0.15 -9.15
N THR A 19 -16.12 -0.95 -9.95
CA THR A 19 -15.51 -1.99 -10.80
C THR A 19 -14.58 -1.37 -11.84
N LEU A 20 -14.99 -0.29 -12.50
CA LEU A 20 -14.13 0.42 -13.45
C LEU A 20 -12.92 1.07 -12.78
N TRP A 21 -13.08 1.59 -11.57
CA TRP A 21 -11.99 2.11 -10.73
C TRP A 21 -10.97 1.01 -10.40
N HIS A 22 -11.42 -0.16 -9.97
CA HIS A 22 -10.52 -1.31 -9.72
C HIS A 22 -9.80 -1.79 -10.97
N LEU A 23 -10.46 -1.73 -12.13
CA LEU A 23 -9.86 -2.08 -13.42
C LEU A 23 -8.99 -0.96 -14.03
N GLN A 24 -8.89 0.21 -13.38
CA GLN A 24 -8.13 1.36 -13.86
C GLN A 24 -8.56 1.81 -15.27
N LYS A 25 -9.88 1.86 -15.51
CA LYS A 25 -10.47 2.22 -16.83
C LYS A 25 -10.96 3.67 -16.86
N ASP A 26 -10.03 4.62 -16.93
CA ASP A 26 -10.27 6.05 -16.84
C ASP A 26 -11.31 6.56 -17.86
N VAL A 27 -11.13 6.23 -19.14
CA VAL A 27 -12.01 6.70 -20.22
C VAL A 27 -13.44 6.17 -20.05
N ALA A 28 -13.58 4.89 -19.72
CA ALA A 28 -14.90 4.28 -19.54
C ALA A 28 -15.63 4.87 -18.31
N LEU A 29 -14.89 5.13 -17.24
CA LEU A 29 -15.42 5.72 -16.01
C LEU A 29 -15.81 7.20 -16.23
N SER A 30 -15.02 7.95 -17.00
CA SER A 30 -15.35 9.33 -17.38
C SER A 30 -16.63 9.40 -18.21
N VAL A 31 -16.75 8.56 -19.25
CA VAL A 31 -17.98 8.47 -20.06
C VAL A 31 -19.19 8.10 -19.20
N LEU A 32 -19.04 7.11 -18.33
CA LEU A 32 -20.11 6.69 -17.41
C LEU A 32 -20.55 7.85 -16.50
N SER A 33 -19.59 8.52 -15.87
CA SER A 33 -19.89 9.61 -14.93
C SER A 33 -20.63 10.76 -15.60
N LYS A 34 -20.14 11.21 -16.77
CA LYS A 34 -20.75 12.31 -17.52
C LYS A 34 -22.18 11.96 -17.94
N ASP A 35 -22.37 10.78 -18.52
CA ASP A 35 -23.67 10.33 -18.98
C ASP A 35 -24.68 10.24 -17.82
N LEU A 36 -24.29 9.67 -16.68
CA LEU A 36 -25.17 9.61 -15.50
C LEU A 36 -25.50 11.00 -14.95
N THR A 37 -24.53 11.90 -14.86
CA THR A 37 -24.77 13.27 -14.36
C THR A 37 -25.57 14.15 -15.32
N ASP A 38 -25.50 13.89 -16.63
CA ASP A 38 -26.30 14.60 -17.62
C ASP A 38 -27.74 14.08 -17.63
N MET A 39 -27.93 12.79 -17.35
CA MET A 39 -29.24 12.13 -17.29
C MET A 39 -30.00 12.40 -15.99
N ASP A 40 -29.37 12.22 -14.82
CA ASP A 40 -30.02 12.38 -13.52
C ASP A 40 -29.07 12.91 -12.43
N LYS A 41 -29.18 14.22 -12.16
CA LYS A 41 -28.42 14.93 -11.12
C LYS A 41 -28.96 14.72 -9.71
N ASN A 42 -30.16 14.17 -9.59
CA ASN A 42 -30.83 13.96 -8.30
C ASN A 42 -30.65 12.52 -7.81
N SER A 43 -29.81 11.72 -8.47
CA SER A 43 -29.38 10.40 -8.05
C SER A 43 -28.04 10.46 -7.30
N PRO A 44 -27.89 9.83 -6.12
CA PRO A 44 -26.60 9.74 -5.45
C PRO A 44 -25.57 8.90 -6.25
N GLU A 45 -26.02 7.94 -7.05
CA GLU A 45 -25.18 7.05 -7.85
C GLU A 45 -24.40 7.80 -8.94
N ALA A 46 -25.04 8.77 -9.61
CA ALA A 46 -24.37 9.59 -10.62
C ALA A 46 -23.19 10.36 -10.01
N TRP A 47 -23.40 10.97 -8.83
CA TRP A 47 -22.36 11.67 -8.11
C TRP A 47 -21.29 10.73 -7.54
N CYS A 48 -21.65 9.51 -7.13
CA CYS A 48 -20.68 8.49 -6.74
C CYS A 48 -19.80 8.07 -7.92
N ALA A 49 -20.38 7.88 -9.11
CA ALA A 49 -19.62 7.55 -10.31
C ALA A 49 -18.66 8.68 -10.72
N ALA A 50 -19.11 9.95 -10.62
CA ALA A 50 -18.25 11.11 -10.81
C ALA A 50 -17.11 11.16 -9.80
N GLY A 51 -17.40 10.98 -8.50
CA GLY A 51 -16.39 10.92 -7.45
C GLY A 51 -15.33 9.84 -7.71
N ASN A 52 -15.75 8.64 -8.13
CA ASN A 52 -14.82 7.56 -8.50
C ASN A 52 -13.96 7.93 -9.72
N CYS A 53 -14.48 8.67 -10.69
CA CYS A 53 -13.69 9.14 -11.84
C CYS A 53 -12.54 10.05 -11.41
N PHE A 54 -12.81 11.04 -10.55
CA PHE A 54 -11.79 11.97 -10.06
C PHE A 54 -10.83 11.31 -9.05
N SER A 55 -11.33 10.39 -8.23
CA SER A 55 -10.49 9.57 -7.34
C SER A 55 -9.45 8.78 -8.14
N LEU A 56 -9.85 8.20 -9.27
CA LEU A 56 -8.93 7.45 -10.15
C LEU A 56 -7.82 8.33 -10.74
N GLN A 57 -8.13 9.60 -11.01
CA GLN A 57 -7.16 10.60 -11.47
C GLN A 57 -6.27 11.16 -10.34
N ARG A 58 -6.47 10.70 -9.09
CA ARG A 58 -5.81 11.20 -7.88
C ARG A 58 -6.16 12.64 -7.53
N GLU A 59 -7.27 13.15 -8.05
CA GLU A 59 -7.83 14.47 -7.70
C GLU A 59 -8.78 14.34 -6.50
N HIS A 60 -8.22 13.96 -5.35
CA HIS A 60 -8.98 13.58 -4.15
C HIS A 60 -9.88 14.70 -3.62
N ASP A 61 -9.44 15.96 -3.68
CA ASP A 61 -10.23 17.11 -3.21
C ASP A 61 -11.53 17.30 -4.01
N ILE A 62 -11.48 17.00 -5.31
CA ILE A 62 -12.65 17.08 -6.20
C ILE A 62 -13.55 15.87 -5.98
N ALA A 63 -12.97 14.68 -5.83
CA ALA A 63 -13.70 13.46 -5.50
C ALA A 63 -14.51 13.61 -4.20
N ILE A 64 -13.90 14.17 -3.15
CA ILE A 64 -14.55 14.47 -1.86
C ILE A 64 -15.79 15.35 -2.05
N LYS A 65 -15.71 16.41 -2.87
CA LYS A 65 -16.87 17.29 -3.15
C LYS A 65 -18.01 16.54 -3.83
N PHE A 66 -17.72 15.64 -4.77
CA PHE A 66 -18.74 14.82 -5.42
C PHE A 66 -19.38 13.81 -4.49
N PHE A 67 -18.61 13.14 -3.62
CA PHE A 67 -19.20 12.24 -2.63
C PHE A 67 -20.03 12.98 -1.57
N GLN A 68 -19.61 14.18 -1.17
CA GLN A 68 -20.42 15.05 -0.32
C GLN A 68 -21.73 15.46 -1.01
N ARG A 69 -21.69 15.78 -2.32
CA ARG A 69 -22.88 16.05 -3.13
C ARG A 69 -23.81 14.84 -3.17
N ALA A 70 -23.28 13.63 -3.36
CA ALA A 70 -24.06 12.39 -3.33
C ALA A 70 -24.81 12.21 -2.01
N ILE A 71 -24.14 12.46 -0.88
CA ILE A 71 -24.75 12.41 0.46
C ILE A 71 -25.80 13.50 0.66
N GLN A 72 -25.60 14.70 0.09
CA GLN A 72 -26.59 15.77 0.17
C GLN A 72 -27.85 15.47 -0.65
N VAL A 73 -27.70 14.73 -1.76
CA VAL A 73 -28.80 14.28 -2.60
C VAL A 73 -29.62 13.20 -1.89
N ASP A 74 -28.96 12.18 -1.35
CA ASP A 74 -29.60 11.18 -0.50
C ASP A 74 -28.78 10.89 0.77
N PRO A 75 -29.20 11.44 1.93
CA PRO A 75 -28.55 11.17 3.21
C PRO A 75 -28.69 9.72 3.70
N ASN A 76 -29.57 8.91 3.09
CA ASN A 76 -29.75 7.50 3.43
C ASN A 76 -28.96 6.56 2.51
N TYR A 77 -28.03 7.09 1.71
CA TYR A 77 -27.20 6.30 0.81
C TYR A 77 -25.86 5.89 1.44
N ALA A 78 -25.80 4.69 2.03
CA ALA A 78 -24.64 4.21 2.78
C ALA A 78 -23.34 4.09 1.95
N TYR A 79 -23.46 3.79 0.66
CA TYR A 79 -22.30 3.59 -0.22
C TYR A 79 -21.53 4.90 -0.43
N ALA A 80 -22.23 6.05 -0.58
CA ALA A 80 -21.59 7.36 -0.71
C ALA A 80 -20.75 7.72 0.53
N TYR A 81 -21.25 7.46 1.73
CA TYR A 81 -20.47 7.65 2.96
C TYR A 81 -19.22 6.75 3.00
N THR A 82 -19.32 5.53 2.48
CA THR A 82 -18.19 4.60 2.43
C THR A 82 -17.12 5.10 1.46
N LEU A 83 -17.50 5.52 0.26
CA LEU A 83 -16.57 6.09 -0.72
C LEU A 83 -15.91 7.37 -0.20
N LEU A 84 -16.70 8.27 0.40
CA LEU A 84 -16.16 9.47 1.06
C LEU A 84 -15.16 9.12 2.17
N GLY A 85 -15.47 8.11 2.98
CA GLY A 85 -14.57 7.61 4.00
C GLY A 85 -13.25 7.11 3.43
N HIS A 86 -13.27 6.40 2.31
CA HIS A 86 -12.06 5.95 1.62
C HIS A 86 -11.22 7.12 1.10
N GLU A 87 -11.82 8.15 0.52
CA GLU A 87 -11.07 9.34 0.08
C GLU A 87 -10.39 10.05 1.25
N PHE A 88 -11.07 10.21 2.40
CA PHE A 88 -10.42 10.79 3.57
C PHE A 88 -9.29 9.90 4.13
N VAL A 89 -9.32 8.58 3.93
CA VAL A 89 -8.19 7.71 4.27
C VAL A 89 -7.01 7.93 3.32
N LEU A 90 -7.27 8.28 2.05
CA LEU A 90 -6.24 8.58 1.05
C LEU A 90 -5.60 9.96 1.30
N THR A 91 -6.37 10.94 1.78
CA THR A 91 -5.86 12.27 2.17
C THR A 91 -5.36 12.34 3.62
N GLU A 92 -5.24 11.19 4.30
CA GLU A 92 -4.77 11.05 5.69
C GLU A 92 -5.63 11.74 6.76
N GLU A 93 -6.85 12.18 6.42
CA GLU A 93 -7.82 12.78 7.34
C GLU A 93 -8.63 11.71 8.11
N LEU A 94 -7.94 10.93 8.94
CA LEU A 94 -8.49 9.72 9.57
C LEU A 94 -9.72 9.98 10.45
N ASP A 95 -9.80 11.11 11.15
CA ASP A 95 -10.94 11.43 12.02
C ASP A 95 -12.22 11.70 11.22
N LYS A 96 -12.11 12.39 10.09
CA LYS A 96 -13.24 12.60 9.17
C LYS A 96 -13.66 11.28 8.52
N ALA A 97 -12.69 10.43 8.16
CA ALA A 97 -12.97 9.09 7.64
C ALA A 97 -13.75 8.23 8.65
N LEU A 98 -13.36 8.24 9.94
CA LEU A 98 -14.09 7.53 11.00
C LEU A 98 -15.54 7.99 11.11
N ALA A 99 -15.79 9.29 11.05
CA ALA A 99 -17.14 9.84 11.07
C ALA A 99 -17.97 9.36 9.87
N CYS A 100 -17.37 9.33 8.67
CA CYS A 100 -18.04 8.85 7.46
C CYS A 100 -18.42 7.37 7.55
N PHE A 101 -17.49 6.49 7.97
CA PHE A 101 -17.80 5.07 8.13
C PHE A 101 -18.83 4.80 9.25
N ARG A 102 -18.79 5.56 10.36
CA ARG A 102 -19.83 5.47 11.40
C ARG A 102 -21.21 5.88 10.86
N ASN A 103 -21.27 6.93 10.03
CA ASN A 103 -22.51 7.33 9.37
C ASN A 103 -23.00 6.26 8.39
N ALA A 104 -22.11 5.65 7.60
CA ALA A 104 -22.45 4.53 6.72
C ALA A 104 -23.08 3.36 7.49
N ILE A 105 -22.52 3.02 8.66
CA ILE A 105 -23.06 1.98 9.56
C ILE A 105 -24.41 2.38 10.14
N ARG A 106 -24.60 3.65 10.52
CA ARG A 106 -25.88 4.17 11.01
C ARG A 106 -26.98 4.05 9.95
N VAL A 107 -26.64 4.33 8.70
CA VAL A 107 -27.55 4.25 7.55
C VAL A 107 -27.85 2.79 7.20
N ASN A 108 -26.81 1.96 7.08
CA ASN A 108 -26.95 0.52 6.82
C ASN A 108 -26.01 -0.30 7.71
N PRO A 109 -26.50 -0.90 8.80
CA PRO A 109 -25.69 -1.70 9.71
C PRO A 109 -25.07 -2.96 9.08
N ARG A 110 -25.63 -3.46 7.96
CA ARG A 110 -25.13 -4.61 7.21
C ARG A 110 -24.23 -4.22 6.02
N HIS A 111 -23.81 -2.96 5.93
CA HIS A 111 -22.86 -2.53 4.90
C HIS A 111 -21.42 -2.89 5.29
N TYR A 112 -20.95 -4.08 4.91
CA TYR A 112 -19.65 -4.61 5.37
C TYR A 112 -18.44 -3.74 5.01
N ASN A 113 -18.45 -3.02 3.87
CA ASN A 113 -17.32 -2.16 3.48
C ASN A 113 -17.06 -1.03 4.49
N ALA A 114 -18.09 -0.58 5.21
CA ALA A 114 -17.93 0.47 6.23
C ALA A 114 -17.26 -0.09 7.50
N TRP A 115 -17.63 -1.31 7.89
CA TRP A 115 -16.95 -2.04 8.97
C TRP A 115 -15.49 -2.35 8.62
N TYR A 116 -15.24 -2.74 7.37
CA TYR A 116 -13.89 -2.90 6.83
C TYR A 116 -13.10 -1.59 6.88
N GLY A 117 -13.68 -0.47 6.46
CA GLY A 117 -13.07 0.86 6.52
C GLY A 117 -12.69 1.28 7.94
N LEU A 118 -13.56 1.05 8.94
CA LEU A 118 -13.22 1.27 10.35
C LEU A 118 -12.05 0.38 10.80
N GLY A 119 -12.07 -0.91 10.46
CA GLY A 119 -10.99 -1.84 10.77
C GLY A 119 -9.65 -1.36 10.19
N MET A 120 -9.66 -0.89 8.95
CA MET A 120 -8.48 -0.33 8.28
C MET A 120 -7.93 0.91 8.96
N ILE A 121 -8.80 1.84 9.40
CA ILE A 121 -8.33 3.03 10.13
C ILE A 121 -7.71 2.64 11.48
N TYR A 122 -8.37 1.79 12.26
CA TYR A 122 -7.81 1.35 13.54
C TYR A 122 -6.53 0.53 13.37
N TYR A 123 -6.42 -0.24 12.28
CA TYR A 123 -5.18 -0.92 11.91
C TYR A 123 -4.05 0.07 11.63
N LYS A 124 -4.31 1.13 10.84
CA LYS A 124 -3.34 2.21 10.59
C LYS A 124 -2.92 2.95 11.88
N GLN A 125 -3.83 3.06 12.84
CA GLN A 125 -3.55 3.64 14.17
C GLN A 125 -2.91 2.64 15.16
N GLU A 126 -2.52 1.44 14.71
CA GLU A 126 -1.95 0.36 15.54
C GLU A 126 -2.86 -0.13 16.69
N LYS A 127 -4.15 0.21 16.65
CA LYS A 127 -5.18 -0.26 17.59
C LYS A 127 -5.70 -1.62 17.14
N PHE A 128 -4.82 -2.62 17.13
CA PHE A 128 -5.07 -3.93 16.52
C PHE A 128 -6.26 -4.68 17.14
N SER A 129 -6.53 -4.50 18.44
CA SER A 129 -7.68 -5.13 19.11
C SER A 129 -9.03 -4.62 18.56
N LEU A 130 -9.13 -3.31 18.31
CA LEU A 130 -10.31 -2.71 17.68
C LEU A 130 -10.41 -3.10 16.22
N ALA A 131 -9.28 -3.13 15.50
CA ALA A 131 -9.24 -3.58 14.12
C ALA A 131 -9.76 -5.03 13.96
N GLU A 132 -9.32 -5.96 14.83
CA GLU A 132 -9.77 -7.36 14.83
C GLU A 132 -11.29 -7.43 15.00
N MET A 133 -11.84 -6.68 15.96
CA MET A 133 -13.29 -6.66 16.23
C MET A 133 -14.09 -6.14 15.03
N HIS A 134 -13.65 -5.05 14.40
CA HIS A 134 -14.35 -4.45 13.27
C HIS A 134 -14.24 -5.30 12.00
N PHE A 135 -13.08 -5.88 11.72
CA PHE A 135 -12.94 -6.82 10.61
C PHE A 135 -13.76 -8.10 10.84
N GLN A 136 -13.79 -8.62 12.07
CA GLN A 136 -14.66 -9.76 12.41
C GLN A 136 -16.12 -9.43 12.17
N LYS A 137 -16.57 -8.21 12.54
CA LYS A 137 -17.95 -7.79 12.28
C LYS A 137 -18.25 -7.69 10.78
N ALA A 138 -17.29 -7.24 9.97
CA ALA A 138 -17.41 -7.25 8.52
C ALA A 138 -17.52 -8.69 7.96
N LEU A 139 -16.73 -9.63 8.51
CA LEU A 139 -16.74 -11.04 8.14
C LEU A 139 -18.07 -11.72 8.51
N ASP A 140 -18.65 -11.39 9.67
CA ASP A 140 -19.96 -11.93 10.06
C ASP A 140 -21.07 -11.55 9.07
N ILE A 141 -20.90 -10.42 8.37
CA ILE A 141 -21.82 -9.95 7.33
C ILE A 141 -21.49 -10.61 5.98
N ASN A 142 -20.20 -10.71 5.62
CA ASN A 142 -19.73 -11.33 4.38
C ASN A 142 -18.71 -12.47 4.68
N PRO A 143 -19.19 -13.68 5.01
CA PRO A 143 -18.35 -14.75 5.54
C PRO A 143 -17.40 -15.41 4.52
N GLN A 144 -17.65 -15.21 3.22
CA GLN A 144 -16.85 -15.81 2.14
C GLN A 144 -15.85 -14.83 1.52
N SER A 145 -15.56 -13.70 2.19
CA SER A 145 -14.55 -12.76 1.69
C SER A 145 -13.13 -13.21 2.05
N SER A 146 -12.36 -13.62 1.03
CA SER A 146 -10.93 -13.94 1.19
C SER A 146 -10.13 -12.72 1.68
N VAL A 147 -10.46 -11.52 1.20
CA VAL A 147 -9.82 -10.26 1.61
C VAL A 147 -10.05 -9.97 3.09
N LEU A 148 -11.28 -10.10 3.61
CA LEU A 148 -11.55 -9.86 5.03
C LEU A 148 -10.80 -10.85 5.92
N LEU A 149 -10.80 -12.14 5.59
CA LEU A 149 -10.04 -13.15 6.32
C LEU A 149 -8.54 -12.86 6.31
N CYS A 150 -8.02 -12.37 5.18
CA CYS A 150 -6.63 -11.94 5.07
C CYS A 150 -6.30 -10.85 6.08
N HIS A 151 -7.09 -9.77 6.13
CA HIS A 151 -6.86 -8.67 7.08
C HIS A 151 -7.01 -9.12 8.53
N ILE A 152 -7.97 -10.00 8.84
CA ILE A 152 -8.09 -10.59 10.18
C ILE A 152 -6.83 -11.39 10.53
N GLY A 153 -6.31 -12.21 9.62
CA GLY A 153 -5.07 -12.95 9.83
C GLY A 153 -3.87 -12.04 10.09
N VAL A 154 -3.74 -10.96 9.32
CA VAL A 154 -2.68 -9.95 9.53
C VAL A 154 -2.79 -9.29 10.91
N VAL A 155 -4.00 -8.87 11.31
CA VAL A 155 -4.22 -8.25 12.62
C VAL A 155 -3.97 -9.23 13.76
N GLN A 156 -4.39 -10.49 13.61
CA GLN A 156 -4.12 -11.56 14.60
C GLN A 156 -2.63 -11.79 14.77
N HIS A 157 -1.86 -11.76 13.67
CA HIS A 157 -0.41 -11.87 13.72
C HIS A 157 0.22 -10.66 14.45
N ALA A 158 -0.25 -9.43 14.16
CA ALA A 158 0.20 -8.23 14.86
C ALA A 158 -0.10 -8.29 16.38
N LEU A 159 -1.21 -8.95 16.76
CA LEU A 159 -1.55 -9.25 18.16
C LEU A 159 -0.78 -10.43 18.77
N LYS A 160 0.25 -10.95 18.09
CA LYS A 160 1.07 -12.11 18.49
C LYS A 160 0.29 -13.43 18.62
N LYS A 161 -0.89 -13.53 18.00
CA LYS A 161 -1.70 -14.76 17.92
C LYS A 161 -1.38 -15.52 16.63
N SER A 162 -0.12 -15.88 16.43
CA SER A 162 0.39 -16.40 15.15
C SER A 162 -0.25 -17.71 14.70
N GLU A 163 -0.63 -18.61 15.61
CA GLU A 163 -1.30 -19.86 15.28
C GLU A 163 -2.69 -19.59 14.70
N LYS A 164 -3.47 -18.73 15.36
CA LYS A 164 -4.79 -18.32 14.88
C LYS A 164 -4.71 -17.60 13.55
N ALA A 165 -3.71 -16.74 13.36
CA ALA A 165 -3.46 -16.06 12.10
C ALA A 165 -3.24 -17.05 10.96
N LEU A 166 -2.43 -18.09 11.18
CA LEU A 166 -2.15 -19.13 10.19
C LEU A 166 -3.42 -19.91 9.81
N ASP A 167 -4.23 -20.30 10.80
CA ASP A 167 -5.50 -20.99 10.56
C ASP A 167 -6.49 -20.12 9.77
N THR A 168 -6.60 -18.84 10.13
CA THR A 168 -7.45 -17.86 9.43
C THR A 168 -7.00 -17.65 7.99
N LEU A 169 -5.69 -17.48 7.75
CA LEU A 169 -5.13 -17.33 6.41
C LEU A 169 -5.28 -18.62 5.58
N ASN A 170 -5.20 -19.79 6.21
CA ASN A 170 -5.45 -21.06 5.53
C ASN A 170 -6.91 -21.15 5.05
N LYS A 171 -7.88 -20.73 5.88
CA LYS A 171 -9.29 -20.63 5.46
C LYS A 171 -9.46 -19.66 4.28
N ALA A 172 -8.77 -18.52 4.29
CA ALA A 172 -8.82 -17.54 3.21
C ALA A 172 -8.36 -18.13 1.87
N ILE A 173 -7.29 -18.94 1.88
CA ILE A 173 -6.71 -19.57 0.69
C ILE A 173 -7.56 -20.75 0.21
N VAL A 174 -8.24 -21.46 1.10
CA VAL A 174 -9.22 -22.49 0.70
C VAL A 174 -10.40 -21.86 -0.04
N ILE A 175 -10.85 -20.68 0.38
CA ILE A 175 -11.94 -19.95 -0.28
C ILE A 175 -11.48 -19.40 -1.64
N ASP A 176 -10.31 -18.75 -1.69
CA ASP A 176 -9.74 -18.22 -2.93
C ASP A 176 -8.25 -18.62 -3.06
N PRO A 177 -7.97 -19.74 -3.77
CA PRO A 177 -6.61 -20.24 -3.92
C PRO A 177 -5.67 -19.34 -4.70
N LYS A 178 -6.20 -18.39 -5.49
CA LYS A 178 -5.40 -17.52 -6.35
C LYS A 178 -5.19 -16.12 -5.76
N ASN A 179 -5.74 -15.83 -4.58
CA ASN A 179 -5.56 -14.53 -3.93
C ASN A 179 -4.08 -14.31 -3.54
N PRO A 180 -3.36 -13.37 -4.20
CA PRO A 180 -1.94 -13.15 -3.93
C PRO A 180 -1.70 -12.59 -2.52
N LEU A 181 -2.60 -11.72 -2.05
CA LEU A 181 -2.48 -11.05 -0.75
C LEU A 181 -2.51 -12.07 0.40
N CYS A 182 -3.44 -13.02 0.36
CA CYS A 182 -3.56 -14.08 1.37
C CYS A 182 -2.30 -14.95 1.43
N LYS A 183 -1.81 -15.40 0.27
CA LYS A 183 -0.59 -16.21 0.19
C LYS A 183 0.65 -15.45 0.67
N PHE A 184 0.78 -14.18 0.29
CA PHE A 184 1.88 -13.34 0.75
C PHE A 184 1.90 -13.19 2.27
N HIS A 185 0.75 -12.86 2.87
CA HIS A 185 0.67 -12.73 4.32
C HIS A 185 0.87 -14.05 5.05
N ARG A 186 0.40 -15.18 4.50
CA ARG A 186 0.67 -16.50 5.07
C ARG A 186 2.16 -16.83 5.06
N ALA A 187 2.85 -16.57 3.94
CA ALA A 187 4.30 -16.71 3.85
C ALA A 187 5.04 -15.81 4.85
N SER A 188 4.55 -14.57 5.06
CA SER A 188 5.09 -13.65 6.05
C SER A 188 4.93 -14.17 7.49
N VAL A 189 3.75 -14.71 7.84
CA VAL A 189 3.50 -15.33 9.15
C VAL A 189 4.36 -16.59 9.33
N LEU A 190 4.52 -17.41 8.30
CA LEU A 190 5.40 -18.59 8.33
C LEU A 190 6.87 -18.21 8.53
N PHE A 191 7.33 -17.15 7.86
CA PHE A 191 8.67 -16.60 8.06
C PHE A 191 8.87 -16.11 9.49
N ALA A 192 7.90 -15.39 10.07
CA ALA A 192 7.96 -14.93 11.46
C ALA A 192 7.97 -16.09 12.48
N ASN A 193 7.35 -17.22 12.14
CA ASN A 193 7.37 -18.45 12.94
C ASN A 193 8.58 -19.35 12.62
N GLU A 194 9.61 -18.85 11.93
CA GLU A 194 10.84 -19.56 11.54
C GLU A 194 10.62 -20.81 10.65
N LYS A 195 9.43 -20.96 10.06
CA LYS A 195 9.10 -22.06 9.12
C LYS A 195 9.58 -21.73 7.72
N TYR A 196 10.88 -21.49 7.57
CA TYR A 196 11.51 -20.98 6.34
C TYR A 196 11.26 -21.84 5.10
N LYS A 197 11.27 -23.17 5.25
CA LYS A 197 11.03 -24.10 4.13
C LYS A 197 9.61 -23.96 3.57
N SER A 198 8.61 -23.89 4.45
CA SER A 198 7.21 -23.69 4.06
C SER A 198 6.98 -22.28 3.50
N ALA A 199 7.61 -21.26 4.09
CA ALA A 199 7.55 -19.89 3.57
C ALA A 199 8.09 -19.79 2.14
N LEU A 200 9.25 -20.40 1.84
CA LEU A 200 9.79 -20.44 0.48
C LEU A 200 8.87 -21.16 -0.50
N GLN A 201 8.31 -22.31 -0.11
CA GLN A 201 7.38 -23.05 -0.98
C GLN A 201 6.18 -22.18 -1.40
N GLU A 202 5.59 -21.46 -0.45
CA GLU A 202 4.47 -20.56 -0.75
C GLU A 202 4.87 -19.37 -1.61
N LEU A 203 6.05 -18.80 -1.37
CA LEU A 203 6.55 -17.68 -2.15
C LEU A 203 6.90 -18.06 -3.59
N GLU A 204 7.38 -19.29 -3.80
CA GLU A 204 7.63 -19.82 -5.15
C GLU A 204 6.34 -20.04 -5.93
N GLU A 205 5.27 -20.51 -5.27
CA GLU A 205 3.93 -20.53 -5.87
C GLU A 205 3.43 -19.11 -6.15
N LEU A 206 3.65 -18.17 -5.23
CA LEU A 206 3.22 -16.79 -5.37
C LEU A 206 3.93 -16.08 -6.54
N LYS A 207 5.21 -16.38 -6.76
CA LYS A 207 5.98 -15.91 -7.92
C LYS A 207 5.36 -16.32 -9.25
N GLN A 208 4.71 -17.49 -9.32
CA GLN A 208 4.01 -17.94 -10.52
C GLN A 208 2.69 -17.18 -10.75
N ILE A 209 2.05 -16.71 -9.68
CA ILE A 209 0.78 -15.96 -9.74
C ILE A 209 1.05 -14.48 -10.05
N VAL A 210 2.03 -13.88 -9.36
CA VAL A 210 2.39 -12.45 -9.46
C VAL A 210 3.90 -12.27 -9.71
N PRO A 211 4.40 -12.54 -10.92
CA PRO A 211 5.83 -12.50 -11.23
C PRO A 211 6.43 -11.09 -11.24
N LYS A 212 5.62 -10.04 -11.16
CA LYS A 212 6.07 -8.63 -11.23
C LYS A 212 6.00 -7.91 -9.88
N GLU A 213 5.68 -8.64 -8.80
CA GLU A 213 5.51 -8.04 -7.47
C GLU A 213 6.83 -8.01 -6.70
N SER A 214 7.38 -6.81 -6.47
CA SER A 214 8.69 -6.61 -5.82
C SER A 214 8.74 -7.20 -4.40
N LEU A 215 7.66 -7.04 -3.62
CA LEU A 215 7.57 -7.51 -2.23
C LEU A 215 7.77 -9.03 -2.10
N VAL A 216 7.37 -9.80 -3.11
CA VAL A 216 7.54 -11.26 -3.12
C VAL A 216 9.02 -11.62 -3.17
N TYR A 217 9.78 -11.03 -4.11
CA TYR A 217 11.22 -11.23 -4.23
C TYR A 217 11.97 -10.74 -2.99
N PHE A 218 11.56 -9.61 -2.43
CA PHE A 218 12.13 -9.10 -1.19
C PHE A 218 11.97 -10.08 -0.02
N LEU A 219 10.77 -10.66 0.13
CA LEU A 219 10.51 -11.63 1.19
C LEU A 219 11.27 -12.95 0.96
N ILE A 220 11.38 -13.42 -0.29
CA ILE A 220 12.22 -14.56 -0.66
C ILE A 220 13.69 -14.29 -0.28
N GLY A 221 14.21 -13.10 -0.60
CA GLY A 221 15.56 -12.68 -0.22
C GLY A 221 15.79 -12.70 1.29
N LYS A 222 14.81 -12.21 2.08
CA LYS A 222 14.85 -12.29 3.55
C LYS A 222 14.88 -13.74 4.05
N VAL A 223 14.12 -14.65 3.42
CA VAL A 223 14.10 -16.07 3.81
C VAL A 223 15.44 -16.73 3.49
N TYR A 224 16.01 -16.52 2.29
CA TYR A 224 17.33 -17.05 1.94
C TYR A 224 18.45 -16.51 2.83
N LYS A 225 18.36 -15.25 3.27
CA LYS A 225 19.29 -14.66 4.24
C LYS A 225 19.25 -15.43 5.57
N LYS A 226 18.06 -15.79 6.07
CA LYS A 226 17.90 -16.59 7.30
C LYS A 226 18.38 -18.04 7.13
N LEU A 227 18.32 -18.59 5.92
CA LEU A 227 18.85 -19.92 5.60
C LEU A 227 20.36 -19.95 5.32
N GLY A 228 21.06 -18.81 5.36
CA GLY A 228 22.50 -18.73 5.08
C GLY A 228 22.87 -18.77 3.59
N GLN A 229 21.90 -18.82 2.69
CA GLN A 229 22.11 -18.87 1.23
C GLN A 229 22.26 -17.45 0.67
N THR A 230 23.36 -16.81 1.04
CA THR A 230 23.58 -15.37 0.81
C THR A 230 23.65 -14.95 -0.66
N HIS A 231 24.09 -15.85 -1.55
CA HIS A 231 24.10 -15.61 -3.00
C HIS A 231 22.68 -15.52 -3.59
N LEU A 232 21.78 -16.44 -3.22
CA LEU A 232 20.38 -16.40 -3.63
C LEU A 232 19.64 -15.22 -3.01
N ALA A 233 19.99 -14.84 -1.76
CA ALA A 233 19.42 -13.66 -1.13
C ALA A 233 19.72 -12.38 -1.92
N LEU A 234 20.98 -12.16 -2.33
CA LEU A 234 21.36 -10.99 -3.16
C LEU A 234 20.65 -10.95 -4.49
N MET A 235 20.59 -12.10 -5.17
CA MET A 235 19.93 -12.20 -6.47
C MET A 235 18.47 -11.75 -6.37
N ASN A 236 17.74 -12.22 -5.35
CA ASN A 236 16.34 -11.83 -5.13
C ASN A 236 16.19 -10.38 -4.67
N PHE A 237 17.12 -9.83 -3.87
CA PHE A 237 17.10 -8.41 -3.54
C PHE A 237 17.36 -7.51 -4.75
N SER A 238 18.25 -7.93 -5.66
CA SER A 238 18.46 -7.22 -6.94
C SER A 238 17.17 -7.20 -7.76
N TRP A 239 16.53 -8.35 -7.95
CA TRP A 239 15.26 -8.42 -8.69
C TRP A 239 14.15 -7.58 -8.05
N ALA A 240 14.08 -7.54 -6.72
CA ALA A 240 13.13 -6.68 -6.02
C ALA A 240 13.39 -5.18 -6.29
N MET A 241 14.66 -4.76 -6.36
CA MET A 241 15.05 -3.39 -6.69
C MET A 241 14.78 -3.05 -8.16
N ASP A 242 14.99 -3.99 -9.07
CA ASP A 242 14.72 -3.81 -10.51
C ASP A 242 13.21 -3.64 -10.79
N LEU A 243 12.35 -4.35 -10.04
CA LEU A 243 10.90 -4.33 -10.22
C LEU A 243 10.24 -3.06 -9.66
N ASP A 244 10.78 -2.48 -8.58
CA ASP A 244 10.28 -1.22 -8.03
C ASP A 244 11.44 -0.29 -7.59
N PRO A 245 12.00 0.48 -8.52
CA PRO A 245 13.07 1.42 -8.23
C PRO A 245 12.67 2.59 -7.32
N LYS A 246 11.37 2.80 -7.06
CA LYS A 246 10.86 3.94 -6.28
C LYS A 246 10.35 3.55 -4.89
N GLY A 247 9.62 2.43 -4.75
CA GLY A 247 9.00 2.03 -3.48
C GLY A 247 9.89 1.17 -2.59
N ALA A 248 10.92 0.51 -3.12
CA ALA A 248 11.70 -0.47 -2.35
C ALA A 248 13.09 0.02 -1.89
N ASN A 249 13.50 1.24 -2.27
CA ASN A 249 14.88 1.69 -2.09
C ASN A 249 15.35 1.72 -0.63
N ASN A 250 14.54 2.13 0.35
CA ASN A 250 15.03 2.23 1.73
C ASN A 250 15.04 0.88 2.45
N GLN A 251 14.00 0.05 2.31
CA GLN A 251 13.92 -1.25 3.00
C GLN A 251 14.84 -2.31 2.37
N ILE A 252 15.07 -2.26 1.05
CA ILE A 252 16.02 -3.15 0.37
C ILE A 252 17.46 -2.74 0.70
N LYS A 253 17.79 -1.44 0.64
CA LYS A 253 19.13 -0.96 1.01
C LYS A 253 19.47 -1.31 2.45
N GLU A 254 18.59 -1.08 3.43
CA GLU A 254 18.84 -1.48 4.82
C GLU A 254 19.02 -3.01 4.99
N ALA A 255 18.29 -3.82 4.23
CA ALA A 255 18.42 -5.28 4.28
C ALA A 255 19.74 -5.79 3.68
N ILE A 256 20.26 -5.08 2.68
CA ILE A 256 21.55 -5.30 2.02
C ILE A 256 22.72 -4.74 2.86
N ASP A 257 22.61 -3.51 3.38
CA ASP A 257 23.65 -2.78 4.13
C ASP A 257 23.92 -3.36 5.52
N LYS A 258 22.92 -3.98 6.18
CA LYS A 258 23.14 -4.81 7.39
C LYS A 258 24.04 -6.05 7.16
N ARG A 259 24.63 -6.19 5.98
CA ARG A 259 25.65 -7.18 5.64
C ARG A 259 27.08 -6.62 5.75
N TYR A 260 27.24 -5.30 5.85
CA TYR A 260 28.54 -4.63 5.86
C TYR A 260 29.02 -4.17 7.24
N LEU A 261 28.22 -4.35 8.29
CA LEU A 261 28.70 -4.20 9.67
C LEU A 261 28.82 -5.59 10.30
N PRO A 262 30.05 -6.09 10.55
CA PRO A 262 30.26 -7.10 11.57
C PRO A 262 29.78 -6.54 12.91
N ASP A 263 29.12 -7.35 13.74
CA ASP A 263 28.72 -6.99 15.12
C ASP A 263 29.94 -6.79 16.07
N ASP A 264 31.16 -6.71 15.54
CA ASP A 264 32.41 -6.53 16.28
C ASP A 264 33.28 -5.46 15.61
N GLU A 265 32.93 -4.18 15.70
CA GLU A 265 33.93 -3.10 15.79
C GLU A 265 33.36 -1.95 16.66
N GLU A 266 34.00 -1.74 17.81
CA GLU A 266 33.85 -0.55 18.65
C GLU A 266 34.14 0.73 17.83
N PRO A 267 33.54 1.89 18.19
CA PRO A 267 33.69 3.11 17.42
C PRO A 267 35.14 3.62 17.51
N ILE A 268 35.91 3.48 16.43
CA ILE A 268 37.25 4.06 16.34
C ILE A 268 37.10 5.58 16.28
N THR A 269 37.58 6.21 17.35
CA THR A 269 37.78 7.65 17.51
C THR A 269 38.68 8.21 16.42
N GLN A 270 38.28 9.36 15.86
CA GLN A 270 39.09 10.17 14.95
C GLN A 270 40.37 10.62 15.66
N GLU A 271 41.52 10.10 15.26
CA GLU A 271 42.82 10.78 15.37
C GLU A 271 43.89 9.97 14.59
N GLU A 272 44.84 10.69 13.99
CA GLU A 272 46.07 10.21 13.33
C GLU A 272 46.00 9.80 11.84
N GLN A 273 45.98 10.80 10.96
CA GLN A 273 46.74 10.75 9.70
C GLN A 273 47.91 11.74 9.80
N ILE A 274 49.05 11.25 10.29
CA ILE A 274 50.35 11.94 10.22
C ILE A 274 51.37 10.96 9.64
N MET A 275 52.05 11.44 8.58
CA MET A 275 53.33 11.01 8.03
C MET A 275 53.43 9.67 7.27
N GLY A 276 53.78 9.80 5.99
CA GLY A 276 55.13 9.41 5.59
C GLY A 276 55.21 8.50 4.38
N THR A 277 55.35 9.10 3.19
CA THR A 277 56.18 8.51 2.13
C THR A 277 56.87 9.64 1.38
N ASP A 278 58.19 9.69 1.58
CA ASP A 278 59.15 10.57 0.94
C ASP A 278 59.83 9.84 -0.24
N GLU A 279 60.55 10.60 -1.06
CA GLU A 279 61.43 10.22 -2.20
C GLU A 279 60.73 9.95 -3.55
N SER A 280 61.08 10.59 -4.67
CA SER A 280 62.24 11.44 -5.00
C SER A 280 61.99 12.23 -6.32
N GLN A 281 62.28 13.55 -6.28
CA GLN A 281 63.05 14.40 -7.23
C GLN A 281 63.03 14.06 -8.75
N GLU A 282 62.94 15.00 -9.70
CA GLU A 282 63.46 16.37 -9.79
C GLU A 282 62.96 16.98 -11.13
N SER A 283 62.63 18.28 -11.20
CA SER A 283 63.17 19.23 -12.21
C SER A 283 62.48 20.60 -12.21
N SER A 284 63.29 21.63 -11.90
CA SER A 284 63.30 23.05 -12.38
C SER A 284 62.08 23.95 -12.10
N MET A 285 62.22 24.97 -11.23
CA MET A 285 62.50 26.41 -11.56
C MET A 285 61.32 27.07 -12.31
N THR A 286 60.64 28.12 -11.87
CA THR A 286 61.07 29.44 -11.35
C THR A 286 59.82 30.27 -10.96
N ASP A 287 60.00 31.22 -10.01
CA ASP A 287 59.35 32.54 -9.86
C ASP A 287 57.81 32.63 -9.67
N ALA A 288 57.28 33.09 -8.54
CA ALA A 288 57.25 34.45 -7.96
C ALA A 288 56.04 35.30 -8.44
N ASP A 289 55.56 36.13 -7.51
CA ASP A 289 54.58 37.22 -7.60
C ASP A 289 53.07 36.97 -7.41
N ASP A 290 52.65 37.24 -6.18
CA ASP A 290 51.89 38.42 -5.73
C ASP A 290 50.48 38.78 -6.27
N THR A 291 49.70 39.23 -5.28
CA THR A 291 48.55 40.16 -5.30
C THR A 291 47.13 39.71 -5.70
N GLN A 292 46.29 39.68 -4.65
CA GLN A 292 44.94 40.24 -4.49
C GLN A 292 44.23 40.82 -5.74
N LEU A 293 42.91 40.56 -5.87
CA LEU A 293 41.85 41.57 -5.71
C LEU A 293 40.43 41.00 -5.95
N HIS A 294 39.54 41.46 -5.08
CA HIS A 294 38.10 41.73 -5.23
C HIS A 294 37.06 40.63 -5.50
N ALA A 295 36.25 40.48 -4.45
CA ALA A 295 34.80 40.31 -4.46
C ALA A 295 34.06 40.98 -5.62
N ALA A 296 33.07 40.28 -6.15
CA ALA A 296 31.85 40.86 -6.69
C ALA A 296 30.71 39.86 -6.48
N GLU A 297 29.75 40.27 -5.64
CA GLU A 297 28.37 39.77 -5.65
C GLU A 297 27.76 39.99 -7.05
N SER A 298 26.90 39.07 -7.48
CA SER A 298 25.78 39.43 -8.35
C SER A 298 24.65 38.43 -8.15
N ASP A 299 23.57 38.96 -7.56
CA ASP A 299 22.22 38.45 -7.59
C ASP A 299 21.67 38.39 -9.03
N GLU A 300 20.42 37.89 -9.10
CA GLU A 300 19.40 38.13 -10.13
C GLU A 300 19.44 37.20 -11.36
N PHE A 301 18.34 36.60 -11.83
CA PHE A 301 16.91 36.69 -11.55
C PHE A 301 16.23 35.35 -11.88
#